data_AF-A0ABD5S5M2-F1
#
_entry.id   AF-A0ABD5S5M2-F1
#
_cell.length_a   1.000
_cell.length_b   1.000
_cell.length_c   1.000
_cell.angle_alpha   90.00
_cell.angle_beta   90.00
_cell.angle_gamma   90.00
#
_symmetry.space_group_name_H-M   'P 1'
#
loop_
_entity.id
_entity.type
_entity.pdbx_description
1 polymer ?
#
loop_
_entity_poly.entity_id
_entity_poly.type
_entity_poly.pdbx_seq_one_letter_code
_entity_poly.pdbx_strand_id
1 'polypeptide(L)'
;MVDWTPDGYWLVRLLFKRGLALIYLLAFLVAARQFRPLVGEDGLLPIDRYVDRASFRERPSLFYYYPSDRVVGAAAWTGVALSAVALVG
;
A
#
# COMPACT_ATOMS: atom_id res chain seq x y z
N MET A 1 -9.94 5.65 -39.22
CA MET A 1 -10.28 4.46 -38.41
C MET A 1 -9.23 4.40 -37.32
N VAL A 2 -9.59 4.54 -36.05
CA VAL A 2 -8.61 4.49 -34.95
C VAL A 2 -8.08 3.06 -34.92
N ASP A 3 -6.78 2.89 -35.17
CA ASP A 3 -6.14 1.58 -35.13
C ASP A 3 -6.07 1.11 -33.67
N TRP A 4 -7.06 0.30 -33.27
CA TRP A 4 -7.11 -0.42 -31.99
C TRP A 4 -6.13 -1.59 -31.97
N THR A 5 -4.92 -1.42 -32.52
CA THR A 5 -3.88 -2.46 -32.46
C THR A 5 -3.18 -2.40 -31.09
N PRO A 6 -2.91 -3.54 -30.43
CA PRO A 6 -2.26 -3.60 -29.11
C PRO A 6 -0.93 -2.84 -29.00
N ASP A 7 -0.29 -2.61 -30.14
CA ASP A 7 1.00 -1.92 -30.29
C ASP A 7 0.86 -0.39 -30.20
N GLY A 8 -0.28 0.19 -30.56
CA GLY A 8 -0.47 1.65 -30.57
C GLY A 8 -0.34 2.32 -29.20
N TYR A 9 -0.58 1.57 -28.12
CA TYR A 9 -0.60 2.09 -26.75
C TYR A 9 0.60 1.67 -25.89
N TRP A 10 1.68 1.16 -26.49
CA TRP A 10 2.81 0.64 -25.73
C TRP A 10 3.40 1.68 -24.77
N LEU A 11 3.52 2.93 -25.20
CA LEU A 11 4.10 4.01 -24.41
C LEU A 11 3.21 4.38 -23.21
N VAL A 12 1.91 4.54 -23.45
CA VAL A 12 0.93 4.82 -22.38
C VAL A 12 0.89 3.67 -21.38
N ARG A 13 0.87 2.43 -21.86
CA ARG A 13 0.89 1.23 -21.02
C ARG A 13 2.16 1.16 -20.17
N LEU A 14 3.32 1.49 -20.74
CA LEU A 14 4.59 1.53 -20.03
C LEU A 14 4.56 2.61 -18.94
N LEU A 15 4.26 3.85 -19.30
CA LEU A 15 4.24 4.98 -18.36
C LEU A 15 3.20 4.78 -17.25
N PHE A 16 2.03 4.26 -17.59
CA PHE A 16 0.98 3.99 -16.60
C PHE A 16 1.42 2.94 -15.57
N LYS A 17 2.00 1.82 -16.02
CA LYS A 17 2.52 0.78 -15.12
C LYS A 17 3.64 1.31 -14.23
N ARG A 18 4.62 2.02 -14.80
CA ARG A 18 5.76 2.58 -14.06
C ARG A 18 5.33 3.67 -13.09
N GLY A 19 4.45 4.57 -13.52
CA GLY A 19 3.89 5.62 -12.67
C GLY A 19 3.11 5.05 -11.50
N LEU A 20 2.27 4.04 -11.74
CA LEU A 20 1.52 3.35 -10.69
C LEU A 20 2.45 2.64 -9.71
N ALA A 21 3.49 1.96 -10.21
CA ALA A 21 4.51 1.31 -9.38
C ALA A 21 5.26 2.31 -8.49
N LEU A 22 5.61 3.49 -9.03
CA LEU A 22 6.26 4.55 -8.27
C LEU A 22 5.35 5.10 -7.16
N ILE A 23 4.08 5.36 -7.46
CA ILE A 23 3.09 5.83 -6.47
C ILE A 23 2.97 4.80 -5.34
N TYR A 24 2.85 3.51 -5.67
CA TYR A 24 2.78 2.47 -4.65
C TYR A 24 4.07 2.34 -3.85
N LEU A 25 5.24 2.43 -4.49
CA LEU A 25 6.52 2.40 -3.80
C LEU A 25 6.60 3.50 -2.75
N LEU A 26 6.23 4.73 -3.10
CA LEU A 26 6.20 5.85 -2.16
C LEU A 26 5.17 5.63 -1.06
N ALA A 27 3.97 5.16 -1.39
CA ALA A 27 2.92 4.88 -0.40
C ALA A 27 3.34 3.81 0.61
N PHE A 28 3.95 2.71 0.15
CA PHE A 28 4.44 1.65 1.03
C PHE A 28 5.67 2.08 1.84
N LEU A 29 6.55 2.92 1.30
CA LEU A 29 7.65 3.50 2.07
C LEU A 29 7.14 4.40 3.19
N VAL A 30 6.14 5.23 2.90
CA VAL A 30 5.45 6.04 3.90
C VAL A 30 4.83 5.14 4.96
N ALA A 31 4.10 4.09 4.57
CA ALA A 31 3.54 3.12 5.51
C ALA A 31 4.63 2.45 6.37
N ALA A 32 5.70 1.95 5.76
CA ALA A 32 6.78 1.25 6.47
C ALA A 32 7.51 2.16 7.49
N ARG A 33 7.59 3.47 7.22
CA ARG A 33 8.33 4.45 8.04
C ARG A 33 7.44 5.18 9.05
N GLN A 34 6.19 5.47 8.70
CA GLN A 34 5.29 6.32 9.47
C GLN A 34 4.21 5.54 10.21
N PHE A 35 3.88 4.31 9.79
CA PHE A 35 2.81 3.55 10.44
C PHE A 35 3.11 3.30 11.92
N ARG A 36 4.28 2.75 12.25
CA ARG A 36 4.64 2.45 13.65
C ARG A 36 4.66 3.68 14.57
N PRO A 37 5.34 4.81 14.23
CA PRO A 37 5.35 5.97 15.12
C PRO A 37 3.98 6.67 15.23
N LEU A 38 3.12 6.57 14.23
CA LEU A 38 1.83 7.25 14.26
C LEU A 38 0.72 6.37 14.83
N VAL A 39 0.57 5.15 14.31
CA VAL A 39 -0.58 4.25 14.52
C VAL A 39 -0.21 2.99 15.28
N GLY A 40 1.09 2.73 15.50
CA GLY A 40 1.51 1.52 16.20
C GLY A 40 1.06 1.46 17.66
N GLU A 41 1.37 0.34 18.32
CA GLU A 41 0.97 0.06 19.72
C GLU A 41 1.44 1.19 20.68
N ASP A 42 2.65 1.71 20.47
CA ASP A 42 3.23 2.86 21.20
C ASP A 42 3.14 4.19 20.41
N GLY A 43 2.27 4.26 19.40
CA GLY A 43 2.15 5.40 18.50
C GLY A 43 1.41 6.60 19.09
N LEU A 44 1.47 7.75 18.39
CA LEU A 44 0.72 8.96 18.77
C LEU A 44 -0.81 8.76 18.77
N LEU A 45 -1.29 7.86 17.91
CA LEU A 45 -2.68 7.47 17.72
C LEU A 45 -2.80 5.94 17.79
N PRO A 46 -2.70 5.33 18.99
CA PRO A 46 -2.64 3.88 19.13
C PRO A 46 -3.83 3.20 18.48
N ILE A 47 -3.55 2.18 17.65
CA ILE A 47 -4.57 1.46 16.89
C ILE A 47 -5.61 0.78 17.79
N ASP A 48 -5.20 0.32 18.98
CA ASP A 48 -6.04 -0.39 19.95
C ASP A 48 -7.28 0.45 20.33
N ARG A 49 -7.07 1.73 20.61
CA ARG A 49 -8.17 2.67 20.96
C ARG A 49 -9.15 2.88 19.80
N TYR A 50 -8.72 2.59 18.57
CA TYR A 50 -9.47 2.78 17.35
C TYR A 50 -10.23 1.51 16.94
N VAL A 51 -9.64 0.33 17.16
CA VAL A 51 -10.25 -0.99 16.88
C VAL A 51 -11.32 -1.33 17.91
N ASP A 52 -11.10 -1.00 19.20
CA ASP A 52 -12.07 -1.27 20.28
C ASP A 52 -13.42 -0.56 20.09
N ARG A 53 -13.44 0.51 19.29
CA ARG A 53 -14.64 1.35 19.08
C ARG A 53 -15.24 1.22 17.69
N ALA A 54 -14.66 0.41 16.80
CA ALA A 54 -15.10 0.27 15.42
C ALA A 54 -15.51 -1.17 15.12
N SER A 55 -16.70 -1.34 14.54
CA SER A 55 -17.11 -2.63 13.99
C SER A 55 -16.47 -2.85 12.61
N PHE A 56 -16.23 -4.11 12.24
CA PHE A 56 -15.70 -4.47 10.92
C PHE A 56 -16.51 -3.88 9.76
N ARG A 57 -17.83 -3.73 9.93
CA ARG A 57 -18.72 -3.15 8.90
C ARG A 57 -18.43 -1.68 8.61
N GLU A 58 -18.00 -0.93 9.61
CA GLU A 58 -17.67 0.49 9.46
C GLU A 58 -16.30 0.67 8.81
N ARG A 59 -15.36 -0.25 9.07
CA ARG A 59 -13.98 -0.18 8.60
C ARG A 59 -13.43 -1.55 8.22
N PRO A 60 -13.82 -2.10 7.06
CA PRO A 60 -13.29 -3.37 6.61
C PRO A 60 -11.81 -3.23 6.27
N SER A 61 -10.94 -3.99 6.95
CA SER A 61 -9.51 -4.06 6.62
C SER A 61 -8.93 -5.42 7.00
N LEU A 62 -7.90 -5.86 6.28
CA LEU A 62 -7.15 -7.07 6.64
C LEU A 62 -6.51 -6.94 8.03
N PHE A 63 -6.09 -5.73 8.39
CA PHE A 63 -5.47 -5.41 9.68
C PHE A 63 -6.47 -5.34 10.83
N TYR A 64 -7.78 -5.38 10.57
CA TYR A 64 -8.80 -5.54 11.60
C TYR A 64 -8.68 -6.91 12.29
N TYR A 65 -8.35 -7.96 11.52
CA TYR A 65 -8.22 -9.32 12.06
C TYR A 65 -6.86 -9.58 12.71
N TYR A 66 -5.81 -8.87 12.27
CA TYR A 66 -4.46 -8.99 12.79
C TYR A 66 -3.83 -7.61 13.06
N PRO A 67 -4.31 -6.88 14.09
CA PRO A 67 -3.84 -5.54 14.42
C PRO A 67 -2.50 -5.61 15.17
N SER A 68 -1.45 -6.07 14.50
CA SER A 68 -0.10 -6.09 15.08
C SER A 68 0.86 -5.28 14.22
N ASP A 69 1.69 -4.47 14.88
CA ASP A 69 2.74 -3.67 14.25
C ASP A 69 3.65 -4.50 13.34
N ARG A 70 3.90 -5.76 13.71
CA ARG A 70 4.74 -6.67 12.94
C ARG A 70 4.11 -7.06 11.61
N VAL A 71 2.80 -7.35 11.63
CA VAL A 71 2.06 -7.77 10.43
C VAL A 71 1.94 -6.60 9.46
N VAL A 72 1.62 -5.41 9.96
CA VAL A 72 1.54 -4.20 9.13
C VAL A 72 2.91 -3.83 8.57
N GLY A 73 3.97 -3.88 9.40
CA GLY A 73 5.33 -3.64 8.95
C GLY A 73 5.78 -4.63 7.87
N ALA A 74 5.51 -5.92 8.05
CA ALA A 74 5.84 -6.95 7.05
C ALA A 74 5.06 -6.75 5.74
N ALA A 75 3.77 -6.41 5.81
CA ALA A 75 2.96 -6.10 4.65
C ALA A 75 3.48 -4.85 3.91
N ALA A 76 3.85 -3.79 4.65
CA ALA A 76 4.40 -2.57 4.08
C ALA A 76 5.72 -2.83 3.35
N TRP A 77 6.67 -3.55 3.97
CA TRP A 77 7.93 -3.90 3.34
C TRP A 77 7.76 -4.84 2.14
N THR A 78 6.81 -5.78 2.20
CA THR A 78 6.45 -6.60 1.04
C THR A 78 5.93 -5.73 -0.10
N GLY A 79 5.08 -4.75 0.20
CA GLY A 79 4.59 -3.78 -0.77
C GLY A 79 5.71 -2.92 -1.38
N VAL A 80 6.68 -2.48 -0.57
CA VAL A 80 7.89 -1.79 -1.06
C VAL A 80 8.64 -2.68 -2.06
N ALA A 81 8.92 -3.93 -1.70
CA ALA A 81 9.65 -4.86 -2.55
C ALA A 81 8.92 -5.12 -3.89
N LEU A 82 7.63 -5.44 -3.83
CA LEU A 82 6.81 -5.69 -5.02
C LEU A 82 6.72 -4.46 -5.93
N SER A 83 6.56 -3.27 -5.35
CA SER A 83 6.47 -2.02 -6.10
C SER A 83 7.81 -1.65 -6.74
N ALA A 84 8.92 -1.89 -6.05
CA ALA A 84 10.26 -1.71 -6.62
C ALA A 84 10.51 -2.66 -7.79
N VAL A 85 10.13 -3.94 -7.67
CA VAL A 85 10.20 -4.91 -8.76
C VAL A 85 9.36 -4.45 -9.95
N ALA A 86 8.11 -4.02 -9.72
CA ALA A 86 7.24 -3.51 -10.78
C ALA A 86 7.72 -2.19 -11.41
N LEU A 87 8.49 -1.39 -10.68
CA LEU A 87 9.07 -0.14 -11.19
C LEU A 87 10.29 -0.38 -12.09
N VAL A 88 11.06 -1.45 -11.84
CA VAL A 88 12.28 -1.77 -12.60
C VAL A 88 12.02 -2.78 -13.72
N GLY A 89 11.25 -3.85 -13.46
CA GLY A 89 10.92 -4.93 -14.41
C GLY A 89 9.81 -4.57 -15.38
#